data_AF-A0A845KMW2-F1
#
_entry.id   AF-A0A845KMW2-F1
#
_cell.length_a   1.000
_cell.length_b   1.000
_cell.length_c   1.000
_cell.angle_alpha   90.00
_cell.angle_beta   90.00
_cell.angle_gamma   90.00
#
_symmetry.space_group_name_H-M   'P 1'
#
loop_
_entity.id
_entity.type
_entity.pdbx_description
1 polymer ?
#
loop_
_entity_poly.entity_id
_entity_poly.type
_entity_poly.pdbx_seq_one_letter_code
_entity_poly.pdbx_strand_id
1 'polypeptide(L)'
;MHEPEIEYLIRSLGIGATYRGYAYLIYGTRLCLSDENYLLFVSKYLYPDIARHYNTTSYSVERNIRTVIKVCWEHGNKSLLEKIALRPLHLKPTSSEFFDIITAHLRKTAISASDLVSV
;
A
#
# COMPACT_ATOMS: atom_id res chain seq x y z
N MET A 1 -12.94 6.91 -1.01
CA MET A 1 -12.41 5.56 -1.28
C MET A 1 -12.73 4.67 -0.10
N HIS A 2 -13.31 3.49 -0.33
CA HIS A 2 -13.77 2.64 0.76
C HIS A 2 -12.68 1.65 1.16
N GLU A 3 -12.49 1.48 2.47
CA GLU A 3 -11.53 0.53 3.07
C GLU A 3 -11.55 -0.89 2.47
N PRO A 4 -12.71 -1.46 2.05
CA PRO A 4 -12.78 -2.76 1.38
C PRO A 4 -11.96 -2.85 0.07
N GLU A 5 -11.82 -1.76 -0.69
CA GLU A 5 -11.05 -1.77 -1.95
C GLU A 5 -9.54 -1.89 -1.68
N ILE A 6 -9.07 -1.17 -0.65
CA ILE A 6 -7.68 -1.23 -0.19
C ILE A 6 -7.36 -2.64 0.32
N GLU A 7 -8.24 -3.19 1.16
CA GLU A 7 -8.12 -4.55 1.69
C GLU A 7 -8.10 -5.60 0.57
N TYR A 8 -9.01 -5.49 -0.39
CA TYR A 8 -9.12 -6.40 -1.51
C TYR A 8 -7.84 -6.42 -2.35
N LEU A 9 -7.28 -5.25 -2.65
CA LEU A 9 -6.03 -5.16 -3.41
C LEU A 9 -4.86 -5.77 -2.65
N ILE A 10 -4.69 -5.43 -1.37
CA ILE A 10 -3.60 -5.96 -0.54
C ILE A 10 -3.70 -7.48 -0.41
N ARG A 11 -4.90 -8.03 -0.22
CA ARG A 11 -5.12 -9.49 -0.22
C ARG A 11 -4.81 -10.13 -1.56
N SER A 12 -5.21 -9.48 -2.66
CA SER A 12 -4.97 -9.94 -4.03
C SER A 12 -3.47 -9.96 -4.39
N LEU A 13 -2.67 -9.13 -3.73
CA LEU A 13 -1.20 -9.14 -3.79
C LEU A 13 -0.54 -10.28 -2.97
N GLY A 14 -1.34 -11.08 -2.26
CA GLY A 14 -0.88 -12.20 -1.43
C GLY A 14 -0.48 -11.79 -0.01
N ILE A 15 -0.86 -10.60 0.45
CA ILE A 15 -0.58 -10.14 1.81
C ILE A 15 -1.82 -10.36 2.67
N GLY A 16 -1.74 -11.28 3.63
CA GLY A 16 -2.83 -11.64 4.53
C GLY A 16 -2.76 -10.99 5.91
N ALA A 17 -3.89 -11.00 6.62
CA ALA A 17 -4.05 -10.41 7.96
C ALA A 17 -3.24 -11.08 9.09
N THR A 18 -2.58 -12.22 8.82
CA THR A 18 -1.65 -12.85 9.77
C THR A 18 -0.38 -12.04 9.99
N TYR A 19 -0.06 -11.10 9.08
CA TYR A 19 1.04 -10.16 9.24
C TYR A 19 0.54 -8.81 9.76
N ARG A 20 1.18 -8.23 10.77
CA ARG A 20 0.86 -6.85 11.22
C ARG A 20 1.04 -5.81 10.11
N GLY A 21 1.98 -6.06 9.19
CA GLY A 21 2.18 -5.20 8.01
C GLY A 21 0.94 -5.08 7.11
N TYR A 22 0.01 -6.05 7.15
CA TYR A 22 -1.26 -5.96 6.43
C TYR A 22 -2.10 -4.77 6.89
N ALA A 23 -2.35 -4.67 8.19
CA ALA A 23 -3.10 -3.57 8.79
C ALA A 23 -2.38 -2.22 8.56
N TYR A 24 -1.04 -2.21 8.67
CA TYR A 24 -0.24 -1.01 8.44
C TYR A 24 -0.31 -0.53 6.99
N LEU A 25 -0.33 -1.44 6.01
CA LEU A 25 -0.50 -1.09 4.61
C LEU A 25 -1.90 -0.51 4.35
N ILE A 26 -2.96 -1.10 4.93
CA ILE A 26 -4.33 -0.58 4.74
C ILE A 26 -4.44 0.86 5.24
N TYR A 27 -4.07 1.08 6.50
CA TYR A 27 -4.15 2.40 7.11
C TYR A 27 -3.18 3.39 6.44
N GLY A 28 -1.95 2.96 6.14
CA GLY A 28 -0.96 3.78 5.47
C GLY A 28 -1.39 4.21 4.06
N THR A 29 -1.95 3.28 3.28
CA THR A 29 -2.49 3.58 1.95
C THR A 29 -3.67 4.56 2.04
N ARG A 30 -4.53 4.44 3.06
CA ARG A 30 -5.60 5.42 3.32
C ARG A 30 -5.03 6.83 3.53
N LEU A 31 -3.96 6.96 4.31
CA LEU A 31 -3.28 8.24 4.53
C LEU A 31 -2.70 8.80 3.22
N CYS A 32 -1.99 7.97 2.44
CA CYS A 32 -1.44 8.38 1.13
C CYS A 32 -2.52 8.79 0.11
N LEU A 33 -3.70 8.16 0.16
CA LEU A 33 -4.83 8.56 -0.68
C LEU A 33 -5.41 9.90 -0.27
N SER A 34 -5.38 10.24 1.03
CA SER A 34 -5.88 11.52 1.55
C SER A 34 -4.92 12.70 1.37
N ASP A 35 -3.60 12.47 1.47
CA ASP A 35 -2.58 13.50 1.31
C ASP A 35 -1.30 12.90 0.71
N GLU A 36 -0.85 13.46 -0.41
CA GLU A 36 0.35 13.02 -1.12
C GLU A 36 1.64 13.26 -0.33
N ASN A 37 1.65 14.17 0.65
CA ASN A 37 2.81 14.40 1.52
C ASN A 37 3.24 13.14 2.27
N TYR A 38 2.32 12.20 2.52
CA TYR A 38 2.66 10.92 3.14
C TYR A 38 3.57 10.05 2.28
N LEU A 39 3.47 10.14 0.95
CA LEU A 39 4.39 9.45 0.02
C LEU A 39 5.76 10.12 -0.03
N LEU A 40 5.80 11.46 0.05
CA LEU A 40 7.07 12.21 0.05
C LEU A 40 7.85 12.03 1.35
N PHE A 41 7.17 11.85 2.47
CA PHE A 41 7.76 11.86 3.80
C PHE A 41 7.44 10.60 4.61
N VAL A 42 7.66 9.42 4.01
CA VAL A 42 7.31 8.12 4.62
C VAL A 42 7.88 7.93 6.03
N SER A 43 9.17 8.24 6.24
CA SER A 43 9.81 8.06 7.56
C SER A 43 9.44 9.13 8.58
N LYS A 44 9.02 10.33 8.13
CA LYS A 44 8.76 11.48 9.01
C LYS A 44 7.29 11.65 9.34
N TYR A 45 6.38 11.26 8.44
CA TYR A 45 4.93 11.42 8.61
C TYR A 45 4.21 10.07 8.60
N LEU A 46 4.37 9.27 7.53
CA LEU A 46 3.57 8.04 7.36
C LEU A 46 3.82 7.02 8.47
N TYR A 47 5.08 6.65 8.72
CA TYR A 47 5.40 5.67 9.76
C TYR A 47 5.05 6.16 11.17
N PRO A 48 5.36 7.41 11.58
CA PRO A 48 4.91 7.93 12.88
C PRO A 48 3.40 7.93 13.07
N ASP A 49 2.62 8.23 12.03
CA ASP A 49 1.15 8.27 12.14
C ASP A 49 0.54 6.86 12.21
N ILE A 50 1.05 5.91 11.43
CA ILE A 50 0.69 4.49 11.58
C ILE A 50 1.08 4.00 12.98
N ALA A 51 2.27 4.37 13.45
CA ALA A 51 2.78 3.95 14.75
C ALA A 51 1.89 4.46 15.90
N ARG A 52 1.46 5.73 15.84
CA ARG A 52 0.53 6.31 16.81
C ARG A 52 -0.83 5.61 16.77
N HIS A 53 -1.36 5.32 15.57
CA HIS A 53 -2.65 4.65 15.41
C HIS A 53 -2.68 3.25 16.03
N TYR A 54 -1.61 2.46 15.84
CA TYR A 54 -1.52 1.09 16.34
C TYR A 54 -0.77 0.94 17.67
N ASN A 55 -0.49 2.05 18.36
CA ASN A 55 0.25 2.09 19.62
C ASN A 55 1.57 1.28 19.56
N THR A 56 2.40 1.57 18.56
CA THR A 56 3.67 0.89 18.27
C THR A 56 4.75 1.92 17.91
N THR A 57 5.91 1.47 17.44
CA THR A 57 7.03 2.36 17.03
C THR A 57 7.16 2.46 15.51
N SER A 58 7.67 3.59 15.01
CA SER A 58 7.95 3.76 13.58
C SER A 58 8.91 2.70 13.03
N TYR A 59 9.86 2.23 13.85
CA TYR A 59 10.75 1.12 13.51
C TYR A 59 9.97 -0.19 13.32
N SER A 60 9.02 -0.49 14.22
CA SER A 60 8.16 -1.66 14.10
C SER A 60 7.29 -1.58 12.85
N VAL A 61 6.74 -0.41 12.54
CA VAL A 61 5.97 -0.16 11.31
C VAL A 61 6.81 -0.43 10.07
N GLU A 62 7.97 0.22 9.96
CA GLU A 62 8.91 0.07 8.83
C GLU A 62 9.28 -1.39 8.61
N ARG A 63 9.67 -2.10 9.68
CA ARG A 63 10.07 -3.50 9.64
C ARG A 63 8.94 -4.38 9.12
N ASN A 64 7.74 -4.23 9.67
CA ASN A 64 6.59 -5.06 9.30
C ASN A 64 6.14 -4.79 7.86
N ILE A 65 6.19 -3.54 7.40
CA ILE A 65 5.91 -3.17 6.00
C ILE A 65 6.93 -3.83 5.06
N ARG A 66 8.23 -3.74 5.37
CA ARG A 66 9.27 -4.43 4.59
C ARG A 66 9.06 -5.94 4.54
N THR A 67 8.65 -6.54 5.65
CA THR A 67 8.34 -7.98 5.71
C THR A 67 7.22 -8.34 4.74
N VAL A 68 6.08 -7.63 4.76
CA VAL A 68 4.97 -7.99 3.86
C VAL A 68 5.25 -7.69 2.39
N ILE A 69 6.06 -6.67 2.09
CA ILE A 69 6.52 -6.41 0.72
C ILE A 69 7.44 -7.55 0.24
N LYS A 70 8.32 -8.05 1.11
CA LYS A 70 9.14 -9.23 0.81
C LYS A 70 8.27 -10.46 0.56
N VAL A 71 7.27 -10.71 1.40
CA VAL A 71 6.30 -11.81 1.23
C VAL A 71 5.58 -11.69 -0.11
N CYS A 72 5.04 -10.52 -0.45
CA CYS A 72 4.39 -10.26 -1.73
C CYS A 72 5.31 -10.55 -2.93
N TRP A 73 6.56 -10.09 -2.86
CA TRP A 73 7.53 -10.23 -3.94
C TRP A 73 8.00 -11.67 -4.17
N GLU A 74 8.25 -12.41 -3.09
CA GLU A 74 8.84 -13.75 -3.17
C GLU A 74 7.79 -14.86 -3.26
N HIS A 75 6.62 -14.67 -2.64
CA HIS A 75 5.62 -15.73 -2.46
C HIS A 75 4.19 -15.29 -2.77
N GLY A 76 3.95 -14.00 -3.02
CA GLY A 76 2.64 -13.45 -3.33
C GLY A 76 2.37 -13.35 -4.83
N ASN A 77 1.42 -12.50 -5.19
CA ASN A 77 1.03 -12.29 -6.59
C ASN A 77 1.93 -11.24 -7.25
N LYS A 78 3.19 -11.62 -7.52
CA LYS A 78 4.18 -10.75 -8.16
C LYS A 78 3.71 -10.25 -9.54
N SER A 79 3.03 -11.09 -10.31
CA SER A 79 2.49 -10.71 -11.62
C SER A 79 1.44 -9.60 -11.51
N LEU A 80 0.59 -9.62 -10.49
CA LEU A 80 -0.33 -8.52 -10.22
C LEU A 80 0.42 -7.25 -9.81
N LEU A 81 1.42 -7.36 -8.92
CA LEU A 81 2.26 -6.23 -8.52
C LEU A 81 2.92 -5.54 -9.74
N GLU A 82 3.51 -6.32 -10.64
CA GLU A 82 4.11 -5.82 -11.89
C GLU A 82 3.07 -5.17 -12.80
N LYS A 83 1.88 -5.76 -12.93
CA LYS A 83 0.79 -5.20 -13.74
C LYS A 83 0.33 -3.83 -13.24
N ILE A 84 0.23 -3.65 -11.93
CA ILE A 84 -0.25 -2.38 -11.34
C ILE A 84 0.85 -1.33 -11.18
N ALA A 85 2.13 -1.72 -11.28
CA ALA A 85 3.25 -0.79 -11.14
C ALA A 85 3.41 0.20 -12.30
N LEU A 86 2.78 -0.06 -13.46
CA LEU A 86 2.86 0.74 -14.68
C LEU A 86 4.30 0.95 -15.22
N ARG A 87 5.27 0.23 -14.66
CA ARG A 87 6.67 0.18 -15.06
C ARG A 87 7.27 -1.19 -14.76
N PRO A 88 8.35 -1.59 -15.43
CA PRO A 88 9.08 -2.81 -15.06
C PRO A 88 9.59 -2.77 -13.62
N LEU A 89 9.42 -3.88 -12.90
CA LEU A 89 10.02 -4.10 -11.59
C LEU A 89 11.12 -5.16 -11.70
N HIS A 90 12.37 -4.72 -11.81
CA HIS A 90 13.52 -5.64 -11.83
C HIS A 90 13.92 -6.13 -10.43
N LEU A 91 13.65 -5.31 -9.42
CA LEU A 91 13.96 -5.57 -8.02
C LEU A 91 12.70 -5.41 -7.17
N LYS A 92 12.72 -6.05 -5.99
CA LYS A 92 11.68 -5.87 -4.99
C LYS A 92 11.54 -4.38 -4.65
N PRO A 93 10.34 -3.79 -4.74
CA PRO A 93 10.16 -2.38 -4.42
C PRO A 93 10.56 -2.06 -2.97
N THR A 94 10.98 -0.82 -2.77
CA THR A 94 11.08 -0.19 -1.46
C THR A 94 9.69 0.06 -0.88
N SER A 95 9.61 0.37 0.41
CA SER A 95 8.31 0.69 1.04
C SER A 95 7.63 1.88 0.38
N SER A 96 8.37 2.93 0.03
CA SER A 96 7.83 4.11 -0.64
C SER A 96 7.31 3.77 -2.04
N GLU A 97 8.08 3.03 -2.84
CA GLU A 97 7.61 2.59 -4.17
C GLU A 97 6.37 1.69 -4.08
N PHE A 98 6.30 0.82 -3.08
CA PHE A 98 5.14 -0.06 -2.92
C PHE A 98 3.88 0.72 -2.56
N PHE A 99 3.97 1.71 -1.66
CA PHE A 99 2.85 2.60 -1.36
C PHE A 99 2.44 3.44 -2.58
N ASP A 100 3.40 3.96 -3.34
CA ASP A 100 3.16 4.72 -4.56
C ASP A 100 2.39 3.89 -5.60
N ILE A 101 2.86 2.68 -5.89
CA ILE A 101 2.23 1.74 -6.83
C ILE A 101 0.78 1.45 -6.43
N ILE A 102 0.55 1.11 -5.15
CA ILE A 102 -0.80 0.81 -4.64
C ILE A 102 -1.69 2.06 -4.74
N THR A 103 -1.20 3.21 -4.30
CA THR A 103 -1.97 4.47 -4.26
C THR A 103 -2.35 4.90 -5.68
N ALA A 104 -1.40 4.84 -6.63
CA ALA A 104 -1.63 5.18 -8.03
C ALA A 104 -2.67 4.25 -8.69
N HIS A 105 -2.58 2.94 -8.44
CA HIS A 105 -3.56 1.98 -8.95
C HIS A 105 -4.96 2.27 -8.43
N LEU A 106 -5.08 2.51 -7.13
CA LEU A 106 -6.35 2.79 -6.46
C LEU A 106 -6.98 4.12 -6.95
N ARG A 107 -6.19 5.17 -7.14
CA ARG A 107 -6.66 6.44 -7.75
C ARG A 107 -7.19 6.24 -9.16
N LYS A 108 -6.48 5.47 -10.01
CA LYS A 108 -6.92 5.17 -11.37
C LYS A 108 -8.26 4.45 -11.39
N THR A 109 -8.44 3.45 -10.54
CA THR A 109 -9.69 2.69 -10.46
C THR A 109 -10.87 3.55 -10.00
N ALA A 110 -10.63 4.50 -9.08
CA ALA A 110 -11.65 5.46 -8.65
C ALA A 110 -12.13 6.37 -9.78
N ILE A 111 -11.21 6.88 -10.62
CA ILE A 111 -11.55 7.73 -11.77
C ILE A 111 -12.40 6.94 -12.79
N SER A 112 -11.99 5.71 -13.11
CA SER A 112 -12.75 4.85 -14.02
C SER A 112 -14.16 4.52 -13.52
N ALA A 113 -14.37 4.48 -12.19
CA ALA A 113 -15.69 4.26 -11.61
C ALA A 113 -16.57 5.51 -11.65
N SER A 114 -16.00 6.72 -11.48
CA SER A 114 -16.75 7.98 -11.62
C SER A 114 -17.17 8.28 -13.06
N ASP A 115 -16.37 7.85 -14.04
CA ASP A 115 -16.70 8.02 -15.46
C ASP A 115 -17.92 7.17 -15.88
N LEU A 116 -18.18 6.05 -15.19
CA LEU A 116 -19.34 5.18 -15.43
C LEU A 116 -20.64 5.72 -14.80
N VAL A 117 -20.56 6.66 -13.86
CA VAL A 117 -21.72 7.28 -13.20
C VAL A 117 -22.18 8.56 -13.92
N SER A 118 -21.40 9.03 -14.90
CA SER A 118 -21.68 10.26 -15.65
C SER A 118 -22.43 10.03 -16.98
N VAL A 119 -23.05 8.87 -17.19
CA VAL A 119 -23.86 8.53 -18.37
C VAL A 119 -25.29 8.20 -17.97
#